data_AF-A0A2H0MHZ2-F1
#
_entry.id   AF-A0A2H0MHZ2-F1
#
_cell.length_a   1.000
_cell.length_b   1.000
_cell.length_c   1.000
_cell.angle_alpha   90.00
_cell.angle_beta   90.00
_cell.angle_gamma   90.00
#
_symmetry.space_group_name_H-M   'P 1'
#
loop_
_entity.id
_entity.type
_entity.pdbx_description
1 polymer ?
#
loop_
_entity_poly.entity_id
_entity_poly.type
_entity_poly.pdbx_seq_one_letter_code
_entity_poly.pdbx_strand_id
1 'polypeptide(L)'
;MKRAKKIMAVRWRCGSNSNCQWRKVNFLLEPKMKMNWSVKISGMTIGVILIAGIFMTSPAWGANKIIGPKQCSDSNCHKNVFDKLLFHPHETFFNEKYEKEGTKIAEKMNVKDHFEDQKCIKCHGVEVASTYPKVTEEEKGLFGIICETCHNPAEDWVELHDKKGKVPEAVQKGMRDTRNFYAWSKDCFSCHRGAKEEYFKAGHRLGEKFDLVQYSQGDFKHWVWSKEDKASGNLEDKLKIKTGKIWVAGEAFQVLFSTMRISEASGKGEYSEKNLDLLKKALANLQNVVKAIPAGNLDKLIAAALKVNADPGSAKGVLEEIKTLTQAYVNEIDASPLPSAKFASFPIPVESSYMRNKK
;
A
#
# COMPACT_ATOMS: atom_id res chain seq x y z
N MET A 1 -39.38 -3.55 -23.07
CA MET A 1 -37.92 -3.49 -23.34
C MET A 1 -37.37 -2.17 -22.78
N LYS A 2 -36.68 -2.18 -21.64
CA LYS A 2 -36.03 -0.97 -21.09
C LYS A 2 -34.65 -0.84 -21.76
N ARG A 3 -34.41 0.28 -22.46
CA ARG A 3 -33.11 0.60 -23.10
C ARG A 3 -31.98 0.49 -22.06
N ALA A 4 -30.91 -0.20 -22.41
CA ALA A 4 -29.66 -0.19 -21.64
C ALA A 4 -29.20 1.27 -21.47
N LYS A 5 -28.87 1.68 -20.24
CA LYS A 5 -28.23 2.96 -19.99
C LYS A 5 -26.79 2.85 -20.47
N LYS A 6 -26.42 3.65 -21.48
CA LYS A 6 -25.00 3.92 -21.79
C LYS A 6 -24.37 4.56 -20.56
N ILE A 7 -23.36 3.92 -19.97
CA ILE A 7 -22.50 4.55 -18.98
C ILE A 7 -21.38 5.26 -19.74
N MET A 8 -21.22 6.56 -19.48
CA MET A 8 -20.12 7.35 -19.99
C MET A 8 -19.03 7.39 -18.93
N ALA A 9 -18.00 6.55 -19.06
CA ALA A 9 -16.78 6.71 -18.28
C ALA A 9 -15.78 7.55 -19.09
N VAL A 10 -15.18 8.54 -18.43
CA VAL A 10 -14.12 9.37 -19.01
C VAL A 10 -12.79 8.73 -18.64
N ARG A 11 -12.01 8.31 -19.65
CA ARG A 11 -10.67 7.73 -19.43
C ARG A 11 -9.61 8.77 -19.77
N TRP A 12 -8.71 9.06 -18.84
CA TRP A 12 -7.48 9.79 -19.12
C TRP A 12 -6.55 8.90 -19.94
N ARG A 13 -6.22 9.32 -21.16
CA ARG A 13 -5.17 8.68 -21.97
C ARG A 13 -4.26 9.79 -22.47
N CYS A 14 -3.10 9.96 -21.84
CA CYS A 14 -2.07 10.84 -22.36
C CYS A 14 -1.19 10.01 -23.32
N GLY A 15 -1.14 10.44 -24.58
CA GLY A 15 -0.11 10.00 -25.51
C GLY A 15 1.25 10.60 -25.16
N SER A 16 2.31 10.08 -25.78
CA SER A 16 3.71 10.43 -25.49
C SER A 16 4.10 11.90 -25.69
N ASN A 17 3.25 12.73 -26.30
CA ASN A 17 3.56 14.11 -26.68
C ASN A 17 2.67 15.15 -25.99
N SER A 18 2.39 15.01 -24.69
CA SER A 18 1.71 16.01 -23.83
C SER A 18 0.32 16.54 -24.28
N ASN A 19 -0.24 16.03 -25.38
CA ASN A 19 -1.62 16.27 -25.78
C ASN A 19 -2.53 15.19 -25.16
N CYS A 20 -3.12 15.49 -24.01
CA CYS A 20 -4.17 14.65 -23.43
C CYS A 20 -5.50 15.04 -24.09
N GLN A 21 -6.15 14.08 -24.78
CA GLN A 21 -7.44 14.30 -25.42
C GLN A 21 -8.53 13.44 -24.77
N TRP A 22 -9.71 14.03 -24.61
CA TRP A 22 -10.93 13.37 -24.15
C TRP A 22 -11.34 12.28 -25.15
N ARG A 23 -11.19 11.00 -24.79
CA ARG A 23 -11.83 9.91 -25.53
C ARG A 23 -12.98 9.32 -24.73
N LYS A 24 -14.16 9.34 -25.34
CA LYS A 24 -15.37 8.67 -24.84
C LYS A 24 -15.22 7.16 -25.00
N VAL A 25 -15.30 6.41 -23.91
CA VAL A 25 -15.38 4.94 -23.97
C VAL A 25 -16.80 4.54 -23.55
N ASN A 26 -17.51 3.83 -24.43
CA ASN A 26 -18.86 3.35 -24.13
C ASN A 26 -18.79 1.98 -23.46
N PHE A 27 -19.27 1.86 -22.23
CA PHE A 27 -19.58 0.56 -21.63
C PHE A 27 -21.03 0.18 -21.94
N LEU A 28 -21.24 -1.00 -22.52
CA LEU A 28 -22.56 -1.62 -22.62
C LEU A 28 -22.77 -2.50 -21.39
N LEU A 29 -23.53 -2.01 -20.41
CA LEU A 29 -24.08 -2.88 -19.37
C LEU A 29 -25.31 -3.59 -19.92
N GLU A 30 -25.27 -4.92 -20.00
CA GLU A 30 -26.47 -5.70 -20.28
C GLU A 30 -27.46 -5.62 -19.11
N PRO A 31 -28.77 -5.48 -19.37
CA PRO A 31 -29.77 -5.41 -18.33
C PRO A 31 -29.92 -6.78 -17.64
N LYS A 32 -29.67 -6.80 -16.32
CA LYS A 32 -29.86 -7.94 -15.42
C LYS A 32 -31.11 -8.77 -15.78
N MET A 33 -30.92 -10.07 -16.06
CA MET A 33 -32.00 -11.04 -16.10
C MET A 33 -32.77 -11.00 -14.77
N LYS A 34 -34.10 -10.84 -14.86
CA LYS A 34 -34.99 -11.01 -13.71
C LYS A 34 -35.09 -12.51 -13.43
N MET A 35 -34.47 -12.95 -12.34
CA MET A 35 -34.58 -14.31 -11.85
C MET A 35 -35.90 -14.45 -11.08
N ASN A 36 -36.91 -15.08 -11.69
CA ASN A 36 -38.15 -15.45 -11.01
C ASN A 36 -37.86 -16.64 -10.09
N TRP A 37 -37.96 -16.43 -8.78
CA TRP A 37 -38.00 -17.52 -7.80
C TRP A 37 -39.45 -17.95 -7.58
N SER A 38 -39.83 -19.09 -8.13
CA SER A 38 -40.98 -19.86 -7.69
C SER A 38 -40.51 -21.27 -7.38
N VAL A 39 -39.91 -21.44 -6.19
CA VAL A 39 -39.58 -22.75 -5.63
C VAL A 39 -40.80 -23.24 -4.87
N LYS A 40 -41.44 -24.30 -5.36
CA LYS A 40 -42.41 -25.10 -4.60
C LYS A 40 -41.63 -25.86 -3.51
N ILE A 41 -41.94 -25.58 -2.25
CA ILE A 41 -41.41 -26.32 -1.11
C ILE A 41 -42.27 -27.58 -0.94
N SER A 42 -41.76 -28.72 -1.39
CA SER A 42 -42.23 -30.04 -0.93
C SER A 42 -41.30 -30.47 0.21
N GLY A 43 -41.89 -30.72 1.39
CA GLY A 43 -41.16 -30.96 2.62
C GLY A 43 -40.30 -32.23 2.58
N MET A 44 -39.04 -32.09 2.97
CA MET A 44 -38.25 -33.16 3.57
C MET A 44 -37.41 -32.55 4.69
N THR A 45 -37.68 -33.03 5.90
CA THR A 45 -36.93 -32.79 7.13
C THR A 45 -35.50 -33.29 6.98
N ILE A 46 -34.53 -32.37 6.92
CA ILE A 46 -33.10 -32.69 7.09
C ILE A 46 -32.61 -31.91 8.30
N GLY A 47 -32.15 -32.66 9.30
CA GLY A 47 -31.66 -32.14 10.58
C GLY A 47 -30.51 -31.15 10.39
N VAL A 48 -30.68 -29.99 11.01
CA VAL A 48 -29.67 -28.94 11.08
C VAL A 48 -28.62 -29.35 12.12
N ILE A 49 -27.45 -29.80 11.66
CA ILE A 49 -26.25 -29.82 12.50
C ILE A 49 -25.60 -28.44 12.35
N LEU A 50 -25.80 -27.58 13.36
CA LEU A 50 -25.14 -26.29 13.51
C LEU A 50 -23.66 -26.52 13.89
N ILE A 51 -22.79 -26.67 12.90
CA ILE A 51 -21.35 -26.41 13.09
C ILE A 51 -21.18 -24.89 12.99
N ALA A 52 -21.13 -24.23 14.14
CA ALA A 52 -20.71 -22.84 14.26
C ALA A 52 -19.22 -22.73 13.93
N GLY A 53 -18.88 -22.79 12.65
CA GLY A 53 -17.57 -22.39 12.15
C GLY A 53 -17.45 -20.87 12.30
N ILE A 54 -16.69 -20.42 13.29
CA ILE A 54 -16.23 -19.04 13.38
C ILE A 54 -15.27 -18.81 12.21
N PHE A 55 -15.82 -18.50 11.04
CA PHE A 55 -15.09 -17.79 10.01
C PHE A 55 -14.90 -16.37 10.53
N MET A 56 -13.73 -16.07 11.09
CA MET A 56 -13.29 -14.69 11.24
C MET A 56 -13.09 -14.12 9.84
N THR A 57 -14.16 -13.63 9.23
CA THR A 57 -14.06 -12.71 8.11
C THR A 57 -13.40 -11.46 8.68
N SER A 58 -12.20 -11.15 8.23
CA SER A 58 -11.64 -9.82 8.45
C SER A 58 -12.69 -8.83 7.93
N PRO A 59 -13.09 -7.80 8.71
CA PRO A 59 -14.10 -6.87 8.24
C PRO A 59 -13.58 -6.28 6.94
N ALA A 60 -14.36 -6.45 5.86
CA ALA A 60 -14.18 -5.67 4.66
C ALA A 60 -14.21 -4.21 5.11
N TRP A 61 -13.06 -3.55 5.13
CA TRP A 61 -13.00 -2.13 5.44
C TRP A 61 -13.88 -1.45 4.41
N GLY A 62 -14.94 -0.83 4.92
CA GLY A 62 -16.14 -0.56 4.16
C GLY A 62 -15.85 0.31 2.95
N ALA A 63 -15.86 -0.29 1.77
CA ALA A 63 -15.93 0.44 0.51
C ALA A 63 -17.02 1.52 0.58
N ASN A 64 -18.14 1.27 1.27
CA ASN A 64 -19.20 2.24 1.50
C ASN A 64 -18.81 3.53 2.27
N LYS A 65 -17.61 3.60 2.85
CA LYS A 65 -17.08 4.74 3.62
C LYS A 65 -16.05 5.58 2.88
N ILE A 66 -15.81 5.26 1.62
CA ILE A 66 -14.96 6.04 0.73
C ILE A 66 -15.73 7.28 0.27
N ILE A 67 -15.14 8.47 0.45
CA ILE A 67 -15.76 9.76 0.14
C ILE A 67 -15.22 10.39 -1.15
N GLY A 68 -14.14 9.85 -1.70
CA GLY A 68 -13.53 10.31 -2.94
C GLY A 68 -12.48 11.41 -2.72
N PRO A 69 -11.53 11.54 -3.65
CA PRO A 69 -10.41 12.46 -3.49
C PRO A 69 -10.80 13.93 -3.65
N LYS A 70 -11.98 14.27 -4.20
CA LYS A 70 -12.45 15.66 -4.28
C LYS A 70 -12.68 16.28 -2.91
N GLN A 71 -13.27 15.54 -1.98
CA GLN A 71 -13.48 16.04 -0.61
C GLN A 71 -12.13 16.31 0.10
N CYS A 72 -11.08 15.58 -0.28
CA CYS A 72 -9.72 15.82 0.20
C CYS A 72 -9.06 17.03 -0.50
N SER A 73 -9.40 17.28 -1.77
CA SER A 73 -8.74 18.27 -2.63
C SER A 73 -9.47 19.62 -2.75
N ASP A 74 -10.68 19.72 -2.23
CA ASP A 74 -11.45 20.95 -2.16
C ASP A 74 -10.61 22.06 -1.49
N SER A 75 -10.83 23.28 -2.00
CA SER A 75 -9.81 24.32 -2.27
C SER A 75 -8.99 24.87 -1.11
N ASN A 76 -9.14 24.37 0.11
CA ASN A 76 -8.41 24.83 1.30
C ASN A 76 -7.63 23.76 2.07
N CYS A 77 -7.73 22.46 1.76
CA CYS A 77 -7.10 21.42 2.59
C CYS A 77 -5.86 20.77 1.94
N HIS A 78 -6.04 19.94 0.89
CA HIS A 78 -4.92 19.18 0.29
C HIS A 78 -4.75 19.37 -1.23
N LYS A 79 -5.19 20.50 -1.80
CA LYS A 79 -5.08 20.78 -3.25
C LYS A 79 -3.68 20.53 -3.83
N ASN A 80 -2.63 21.04 -3.19
CA ASN A 80 -1.24 20.86 -3.67
C ASN A 80 -0.78 19.41 -3.70
N VAL A 81 -1.32 18.59 -2.79
CA VAL A 81 -1.02 17.17 -2.69
C VAL A 81 -1.79 16.40 -3.75
N PHE A 82 -3.08 16.73 -3.92
CA PHE A 82 -3.93 16.17 -4.96
C PHE A 82 -3.39 16.44 -6.37
N ASP A 83 -3.02 17.69 -6.68
CA ASP A 83 -2.47 18.06 -7.98
C ASP A 83 -1.20 17.26 -8.31
N LYS A 84 -0.38 16.90 -7.31
CA LYS A 84 0.79 16.04 -7.50
C LYS A 84 0.41 14.57 -7.70
N LEU A 85 -0.58 14.09 -6.94
CA LEU A 85 -1.06 12.71 -7.03
C LEU A 85 -1.57 12.39 -8.43
N LEU A 86 -2.30 13.31 -9.07
CA LEU A 86 -2.86 13.15 -10.42
C LEU A 86 -1.81 12.78 -11.49
N PHE A 87 -0.55 13.16 -11.27
CA PHE A 87 0.56 12.83 -12.18
C PHE A 87 1.52 11.79 -11.61
N HIS A 88 1.28 11.30 -10.39
CA HIS A 88 2.12 10.32 -9.73
C HIS A 88 1.88 8.92 -10.31
N PRO A 89 2.89 8.01 -10.33
CA PRO A 89 2.69 6.62 -10.73
C PRO A 89 1.58 5.89 -9.98
N HIS A 90 1.25 6.31 -8.75
CA HIS A 90 0.12 5.76 -7.98
C HIS A 90 -1.24 6.01 -8.64
N GLU A 91 -1.42 7.13 -9.35
CA GLU A 91 -2.64 7.38 -10.13
C GLU A 91 -2.49 6.95 -11.60
N THR A 92 -1.30 7.16 -12.16
CA THR A 92 -1.08 7.07 -13.62
C THR A 92 -0.55 5.73 -14.12
N PHE A 93 -0.45 4.70 -13.26
CA PHE A 93 0.10 3.40 -13.67
C PHE A 93 -0.75 2.67 -14.73
N PHE A 94 -1.97 3.09 -15.05
CA PHE A 94 -2.79 2.52 -16.12
C PHE A 94 -2.40 2.97 -17.54
N ASN A 95 -1.11 3.05 -17.81
CA ASN A 95 -0.63 3.23 -19.18
C ASN A 95 -0.70 1.91 -19.97
N GLU A 96 -0.64 2.01 -21.30
CA GLU A 96 -0.80 0.86 -22.20
C GLU A 96 0.20 -0.27 -21.91
N LYS A 97 1.41 0.06 -21.46
CA LYS A 97 2.43 -0.95 -21.13
C LYS A 97 2.02 -1.76 -19.91
N TYR A 98 1.65 -1.10 -18.82
CA TYR A 98 1.26 -1.79 -17.59
C TYR A 98 -0.07 -2.51 -17.74
N GLU A 99 -1.00 -2.00 -18.55
CA GLU A 99 -2.22 -2.71 -18.94
C GLU A 99 -1.89 -4.02 -19.68
N LYS A 100 -0.97 -3.99 -20.65
CA LYS A 100 -0.51 -5.20 -21.36
C LYS A 100 0.23 -6.19 -20.45
N GLU A 101 1.09 -5.71 -19.55
CA GLU A 101 1.77 -6.57 -18.57
C GLU A 101 0.77 -7.18 -17.58
N GLY A 102 -0.16 -6.38 -17.06
CA GLY A 102 -1.23 -6.79 -16.15
C GLY A 102 -2.16 -7.83 -16.75
N THR A 103 -2.61 -7.66 -18.00
CA THR A 103 -3.45 -8.64 -18.71
C THR A 103 -2.78 -10.01 -18.80
N LYS A 104 -1.49 -10.06 -19.14
CA LYS A 104 -0.76 -11.34 -19.23
C LYS A 104 -0.67 -12.07 -17.88
N ILE A 105 -0.50 -11.32 -16.79
CA ILE A 105 -0.49 -11.87 -15.44
C ILE A 105 -1.90 -12.37 -15.08
N ALA A 106 -2.93 -11.57 -15.37
CA ALA A 106 -4.32 -11.88 -15.11
C ALA A 106 -4.78 -13.16 -15.83
N GLU A 107 -4.44 -13.32 -17.11
CA GLU A 107 -4.72 -14.51 -17.91
C GLU A 107 -4.13 -15.77 -17.27
N LYS A 108 -2.86 -15.73 -16.86
CA LYS A 108 -2.19 -16.85 -16.16
C LYS A 108 -2.80 -17.16 -14.80
N MET A 109 -3.40 -16.17 -14.16
CA MET A 109 -4.11 -16.32 -12.88
C MET A 109 -5.59 -16.67 -13.04
N ASN A 110 -6.07 -16.85 -14.27
CA ASN A 110 -7.48 -17.07 -14.59
C ASN A 110 -8.39 -15.94 -14.06
N VAL A 111 -7.90 -14.70 -14.12
CA VAL A 111 -8.62 -13.48 -13.78
C VAL A 111 -9.16 -12.86 -15.07
N LYS A 112 -10.49 -12.75 -15.16
CA LYS A 112 -11.17 -12.24 -16.36
C LYS A 112 -10.92 -10.75 -16.58
N ASP A 113 -10.99 -9.96 -15.51
CA ASP A 113 -10.75 -8.52 -15.55
C ASP A 113 -9.96 -8.07 -14.32
N HIS A 114 -8.69 -7.68 -14.53
CA HIS A 114 -7.81 -7.23 -13.47
C HIS A 114 -8.10 -5.80 -13.00
N PHE A 115 -8.98 -5.08 -13.69
CA PHE A 115 -9.51 -3.79 -13.23
C PHE A 115 -10.65 -3.94 -12.23
N GLU A 116 -11.18 -5.16 -12.06
CA GLU A 116 -12.28 -5.45 -11.13
C GLU A 116 -11.94 -6.51 -10.07
N ASP A 117 -10.96 -7.38 -10.35
CA ASP A 117 -10.59 -8.45 -9.42
C ASP A 117 -9.77 -7.93 -8.23
N GLN A 118 -10.26 -8.26 -7.02
CA GLN A 118 -9.65 -7.88 -5.74
C GLN A 118 -8.20 -8.33 -5.56
N LYS A 119 -7.76 -9.39 -6.24
CA LYS A 119 -6.35 -9.83 -6.23
C LYS A 119 -5.43 -8.77 -6.84
N CYS A 120 -5.94 -7.99 -7.79
CA CYS A 120 -5.19 -6.98 -8.53
C CYS A 120 -5.42 -5.59 -7.94
N ILE A 121 -6.69 -5.19 -7.80
CA ILE A 121 -7.03 -3.81 -7.45
C ILE A 121 -6.76 -3.46 -5.99
N LYS A 122 -6.50 -4.43 -5.11
CA LYS A 122 -6.04 -4.13 -3.74
C LYS A 122 -4.76 -3.27 -3.71
N CYS A 123 -3.90 -3.40 -4.73
CA CYS A 123 -2.66 -2.63 -4.85
C CYS A 123 -2.55 -1.82 -6.14
N HIS A 124 -3.43 -2.09 -7.10
CA HIS A 124 -3.50 -1.42 -8.39
C HIS A 124 -4.85 -0.74 -8.57
N GLY A 125 -5.39 -0.14 -7.51
CA GLY A 125 -6.57 0.68 -7.62
C GLY A 125 -7.31 0.81 -6.30
N VAL A 126 -8.49 1.37 -6.42
CA VAL A 126 -9.48 1.42 -5.35
C VAL A 126 -10.60 0.50 -5.80
N GLU A 127 -11.12 -0.32 -4.88
CA GLU A 127 -12.21 -1.26 -5.14
C GLU A 127 -13.27 -0.59 -6.02
N VAL A 128 -13.59 -1.20 -7.16
CA VAL A 128 -14.17 -0.55 -8.35
C VAL A 128 -15.06 0.65 -8.03
N ALA A 129 -14.66 1.82 -8.54
CA ALA A 129 -15.36 3.10 -8.44
C ALA A 129 -16.83 3.08 -8.92
N SER A 130 -17.33 1.95 -9.42
CA SER A 130 -18.73 1.69 -9.72
C SER A 130 -19.61 1.47 -8.48
N THR A 131 -19.04 1.23 -7.29
CA THR A 131 -19.80 0.90 -6.06
C THR A 131 -19.84 2.00 -4.99
N TYR A 132 -19.08 3.09 -5.14
CA TYR A 132 -19.12 4.18 -4.17
C TYR A 132 -20.32 5.10 -4.41
N PRO A 133 -21.28 5.18 -3.48
CA PRO A 133 -22.45 6.04 -3.65
C PRO A 133 -22.11 7.53 -3.55
N LYS A 134 -20.92 7.88 -3.03
CA LYS A 134 -20.52 9.24 -2.64
C LYS A 134 -19.44 9.86 -3.53
N VAL A 135 -18.93 9.15 -4.54
CA VAL A 135 -17.99 9.69 -5.53
C VAL A 135 -18.73 10.23 -6.75
N THR A 136 -18.27 11.36 -7.30
CA THR A 136 -18.84 11.96 -8.50
C THR A 136 -18.53 11.13 -9.75
N GLU A 137 -19.30 11.27 -10.84
CA GLU A 137 -19.03 10.58 -12.12
C GLU A 137 -17.65 10.92 -12.71
N GLU A 138 -17.11 12.11 -12.40
CA GLU A 138 -15.76 12.52 -12.77
C GLU A 138 -14.70 11.72 -11.99
N GLU A 139 -14.92 11.50 -10.69
CA GLU A 139 -14.04 10.71 -9.82
C GLU A 139 -14.10 9.21 -10.11
N LYS A 140 -15.19 8.72 -10.72
CA LYS A 140 -15.25 7.32 -11.20
C LYS A 140 -14.24 7.01 -12.31
N GLY A 141 -13.68 8.05 -12.94
CA GLY A 141 -12.58 7.94 -13.89
C GLY A 141 -11.20 7.86 -13.24
N LEU A 142 -11.10 8.04 -11.93
CA LEU A 142 -9.87 7.80 -11.16
C LEU A 142 -9.85 6.31 -10.81
N PHE A 143 -8.91 5.61 -11.42
CA PHE A 143 -8.78 4.16 -11.26
C PHE A 143 -7.63 3.81 -10.31
N GLY A 144 -6.79 4.79 -9.96
CA GLY A 144 -5.54 4.59 -9.25
C GLY A 144 -5.65 4.56 -7.73
N ILE A 145 -4.49 4.59 -7.10
CA ILE A 145 -4.32 4.66 -5.65
C ILE A 145 -4.59 6.10 -5.21
N ILE A 146 -5.65 6.30 -4.43
CA ILE A 146 -6.13 7.62 -4.00
C ILE A 146 -5.75 7.92 -2.54
N CYS A 147 -6.16 9.10 -2.04
CA CYS A 147 -5.96 9.53 -0.66
C CYS A 147 -6.33 8.45 0.36
N GLU A 148 -7.51 7.85 0.19
CA GLU A 148 -8.11 6.87 1.09
C GLU A 148 -7.46 5.48 1.01
N THR A 149 -6.59 5.22 0.02
CA THR A 149 -5.74 4.02 0.02
C THR A 149 -4.63 4.15 1.06
N CYS A 150 -4.04 5.34 1.19
CA CYS A 150 -2.99 5.62 2.17
C CYS A 150 -3.56 6.03 3.54
N HIS A 151 -4.72 6.68 3.58
CA HIS A 151 -5.32 7.22 4.81
C HIS A 151 -6.48 6.38 5.37
N ASN A 152 -6.87 5.28 4.71
CA ASN A 152 -8.11 4.51 4.91
C ASN A 152 -9.39 5.27 4.48
N PRO A 153 -10.56 4.60 4.38
CA PRO A 153 -11.84 5.25 4.06
C PRO A 153 -12.17 6.38 5.04
N ALA A 154 -12.54 7.56 4.52
CA ALA A 154 -12.49 8.80 5.28
C ALA A 154 -13.80 9.28 5.91
N GLU A 155 -14.95 8.67 5.58
CA GLU A 155 -16.27 9.11 6.05
C GLU A 155 -16.32 9.40 7.56
N ASP A 156 -15.75 8.52 8.38
CA ASP A 156 -15.86 8.64 9.84
C ASP A 156 -14.88 9.64 10.46
N TRP A 157 -13.82 10.03 9.75
CA TRP A 157 -12.70 10.79 10.33
C TRP A 157 -12.34 12.08 9.60
N VAL A 158 -12.83 12.30 8.37
CA VAL A 158 -12.48 13.48 7.55
C VAL A 158 -12.80 14.79 8.26
N GLU A 159 -13.85 14.86 9.08
CA GLU A 159 -14.16 16.08 9.83
C GLU A 159 -13.33 16.25 11.12
N LEU A 160 -12.50 15.28 11.49
CA LEU A 160 -11.75 15.26 12.75
C LEU A 160 -10.23 15.40 12.55
N HIS A 161 -9.71 15.03 11.39
CA HIS A 161 -8.28 14.82 11.18
C HIS A 161 -7.41 16.09 11.31
N ASP A 162 -7.99 17.26 11.05
CA ASP A 162 -7.33 18.56 11.10
C ASP A 162 -7.69 19.36 12.37
N LYS A 163 -8.74 18.94 13.09
CA LYS A 163 -9.17 19.60 14.33
C LYS A 163 -8.11 19.44 15.41
N LYS A 164 -7.73 20.58 16.02
CA LYS A 164 -6.72 20.63 17.09
C LYS A 164 -7.07 19.64 18.22
N GLY A 165 -6.15 18.72 18.50
CA GLY A 165 -6.31 17.70 19.55
C GLY A 165 -7.24 16.53 19.21
N LYS A 166 -7.84 16.49 18.01
CA LYS A 166 -8.79 15.45 17.58
C LYS A 166 -8.20 14.36 16.70
N VAL A 167 -6.92 14.48 16.33
CA VAL A 167 -6.18 13.44 15.62
C VAL A 167 -6.31 12.05 16.27
N PRO A 168 -6.15 11.86 17.60
CA PRO A 168 -6.32 10.53 18.20
C PRO A 168 -7.74 9.97 18.00
N GLU A 169 -8.76 10.83 18.03
CA GLU A 169 -10.15 10.44 17.75
C GLU A 169 -10.33 10.04 16.28
N ALA A 170 -9.74 10.78 15.34
CA ALA A 170 -9.72 10.42 13.93
C ALA A 170 -9.06 9.04 13.70
N VAL A 171 -7.93 8.75 14.38
CA VAL A 171 -7.27 7.44 14.33
C VAL A 171 -8.15 6.34 14.92
N GLN A 172 -8.82 6.58 16.05
CA GLN A 172 -9.77 5.63 16.62
C GLN A 172 -10.95 5.34 15.68
N LYS A 173 -11.37 6.32 14.88
CA LYS A 173 -12.39 6.18 13.85
C LYS A 173 -11.88 5.58 12.53
N GLY A 174 -10.63 5.12 12.50
CA GLY A 174 -10.08 4.34 11.39
C GLY A 174 -9.11 5.08 10.48
N MET A 175 -8.78 6.35 10.76
CA MET A 175 -7.75 7.07 10.01
C MET A 175 -6.40 6.37 10.17
N ARG A 176 -5.71 6.11 9.05
CA ARG A 176 -4.28 5.79 9.09
C ARG A 176 -3.49 7.08 9.25
N ASP A 177 -2.89 7.27 10.43
CA ASP A 177 -1.98 8.39 10.64
C ASP A 177 -0.66 8.16 9.93
N THR A 178 -0.47 8.83 8.80
CA THR A 178 0.76 8.71 7.98
C THR A 178 1.96 9.43 8.58
N ARG A 179 1.80 10.13 9.72
CA ARG A 179 2.94 10.63 10.52
C ARG A 179 3.60 9.53 11.33
N ASN A 180 2.87 8.45 11.65
CA ASN A 180 3.43 7.30 12.34
C ASN A 180 4.24 6.45 11.35
N PHE A 181 5.54 6.34 11.59
CA PHE A 181 6.46 5.67 10.66
C PHE A 181 6.06 4.22 10.42
N TYR A 182 5.68 3.49 11.47
CA TYR A 182 5.30 2.09 11.36
C TYR A 182 4.02 1.92 10.52
N ALA A 183 2.97 2.69 10.84
CA ALA A 183 1.67 2.56 10.19
C ALA A 183 1.77 2.78 8.68
N TRP A 184 2.50 3.83 8.27
CA TRP A 184 2.65 4.17 6.87
C TRP A 184 3.67 3.30 6.13
N SER A 185 4.81 2.97 6.73
CA SER A 185 5.77 2.03 6.12
C SER A 185 5.13 0.68 5.84
N LYS A 186 4.36 0.15 6.82
CA LYS A 186 3.62 -1.10 6.65
C LYS A 186 2.69 -1.08 5.45
N ASP A 187 2.03 0.06 5.21
CA ASP A 187 1.14 0.23 4.07
C ASP A 187 1.91 0.21 2.73
N CYS A 188 3.02 0.94 2.62
CA CYS A 188 3.86 0.92 1.40
C CYS A 188 4.35 -0.50 1.07
N PHE A 189 4.86 -1.21 2.06
CA PHE A 189 5.33 -2.59 1.88
C PHE A 189 4.19 -3.56 1.55
N SER A 190 2.96 -3.30 2.00
CA SER A 190 1.81 -4.16 1.74
C SER A 190 1.52 -4.37 0.25
N CYS A 191 1.91 -3.40 -0.59
CA CYS A 191 1.80 -3.50 -2.04
C CYS A 191 3.16 -3.66 -2.73
N HIS A 192 4.17 -2.87 -2.35
CA HIS A 192 5.47 -2.92 -3.01
C HIS A 192 6.28 -4.19 -2.70
N ARG A 193 5.94 -4.90 -1.62
CA ARG A 193 6.52 -6.21 -1.24
C ARG A 193 5.44 -7.25 -0.92
N GLY A 194 4.20 -6.98 -1.34
CA GLY A 194 3.03 -7.83 -1.07
C GLY A 194 2.82 -8.99 -2.03
N ALA A 195 3.62 -9.09 -3.11
CA ALA A 195 3.44 -10.10 -4.14
C ALA A 195 3.53 -11.53 -3.55
N LYS A 196 2.43 -12.28 -3.64
CA LYS A 196 2.35 -13.69 -3.25
C LYS A 196 3.01 -14.59 -4.28
N GLU A 197 3.27 -15.84 -3.91
CA GLU A 197 3.90 -16.81 -4.81
C GLU A 197 3.10 -17.03 -6.09
N GLU A 198 1.77 -17.11 -6.02
CA GLU A 198 0.94 -17.27 -7.22
C GLU A 198 1.05 -16.08 -8.18
N TYR A 199 1.22 -14.85 -7.65
CA TYR A 199 1.41 -13.65 -8.47
C TYR A 199 2.78 -13.70 -9.14
N PHE A 200 3.82 -14.07 -8.38
CA PHE A 200 5.16 -14.23 -8.91
C PHE A 200 5.24 -15.27 -10.02
N LYS A 201 4.62 -16.45 -9.84
CA LYS A 201 4.54 -17.51 -10.85
C LYS A 201 3.81 -17.05 -12.12
N ALA A 202 2.84 -16.14 -11.99
CA ALA A 202 2.16 -15.52 -13.13
C ALA A 202 3.01 -14.44 -13.84
N GLY A 203 4.18 -14.07 -13.30
CA GLY A 203 5.09 -13.08 -13.87
C GLY A 203 5.05 -11.71 -13.18
N HIS A 204 4.37 -11.60 -12.03
CA HIS A 204 4.41 -10.40 -11.20
C HIS A 204 5.80 -10.21 -10.57
N ARG A 205 6.27 -8.98 -10.50
CA ARG A 205 7.56 -8.64 -9.87
C ARG A 205 7.47 -8.76 -8.35
N LEU A 206 8.59 -9.02 -7.68
CA LEU A 206 8.60 -9.07 -6.21
C LEU A 206 8.72 -7.66 -5.62
N GLY A 207 9.22 -6.69 -6.37
CA GLY A 207 9.48 -5.34 -5.86
C GLY A 207 10.85 -5.23 -5.21
N GLU A 208 11.82 -6.02 -5.67
CA GLU A 208 13.22 -6.05 -5.24
C GLU A 208 13.98 -4.72 -5.40
N LYS A 209 13.40 -3.75 -6.12
CA LYS A 209 13.92 -2.39 -6.30
C LYS A 209 13.23 -1.35 -5.41
N PHE A 210 12.23 -1.75 -4.64
CA PHE A 210 11.53 -0.84 -3.74
C PHE A 210 12.48 -0.37 -2.63
N ASP A 211 12.51 0.93 -2.43
CA ASP A 211 13.23 1.59 -1.34
C ASP A 211 12.28 2.59 -0.68
N LEU A 212 12.09 2.45 0.65
CA LEU A 212 11.11 3.24 1.37
C LEU A 212 11.41 4.73 1.29
N VAL A 213 12.68 5.15 1.37
CA VAL A 213 13.06 6.58 1.31
C VAL A 213 12.75 7.15 -0.07
N GLN A 214 13.19 6.49 -1.14
CA GLN A 214 13.04 6.95 -2.51
C GLN A 214 11.56 7.14 -2.87
N TYR A 215 10.74 6.13 -2.58
CA TYR A 215 9.32 6.12 -2.90
C TYR A 215 8.52 7.08 -2.03
N SER A 216 9.03 7.39 -0.84
CA SER A 216 8.33 8.27 0.08
C SER A 216 8.76 9.73 0.08
N GLN A 217 9.99 10.03 -0.32
CA GLN A 217 10.57 11.37 -0.21
C GLN A 217 11.02 11.97 -1.53
N GLY A 218 11.27 11.12 -2.53
CA GLY A 218 11.47 11.55 -3.89
C GLY A 218 10.13 11.92 -4.53
N ASP A 219 9.28 10.92 -4.73
CA ASP A 219 8.14 11.02 -5.64
C ASP A 219 6.89 11.67 -5.02
N PHE A 220 6.64 11.46 -3.72
CA PHE A 220 5.52 12.07 -3.01
C PHE A 220 5.92 12.38 -1.58
N LYS A 221 6.25 13.63 -1.24
CA LYS A 221 6.75 13.99 0.11
C LYS A 221 5.69 13.77 1.19
N HIS A 222 5.84 12.71 1.98
CA HIS A 222 4.91 12.33 3.05
C HIS A 222 5.04 13.17 4.33
N TRP A 223 6.11 13.97 4.47
CA TRP A 223 6.17 15.00 5.49
C TRP A 223 6.32 16.39 4.90
N VAL A 224 5.64 17.33 5.55
CA VAL A 224 5.86 18.76 5.38
C VAL A 224 6.37 19.27 6.72
N TRP A 225 7.54 19.90 6.71
CA TRP A 225 8.13 20.50 7.91
C TRP A 225 7.22 21.59 8.46
N SER A 226 6.99 21.55 9.78
CA SER A 226 6.26 22.60 10.49
C SER A 226 6.98 23.94 10.40
N LYS A 227 6.31 25.03 10.77
CA LYS A 227 6.97 26.35 10.80
C LYS A 227 8.06 26.36 11.87
N GLU A 228 7.83 25.65 12.95
CA GLU A 228 8.73 25.45 14.09
C GLU A 228 9.99 24.68 13.65
N ASP A 229 9.83 23.64 12.84
CA ASP A 229 10.96 22.87 12.29
C ASP A 229 11.87 23.71 11.40
N LYS A 230 11.29 24.64 10.63
CA LYS A 230 12.02 25.56 9.75
C LYS A 230 12.69 26.68 10.54
N ALA A 231 12.08 27.12 11.63
CA ALA A 231 12.57 28.23 12.46
C ALA A 231 13.80 27.85 13.32
N SER A 232 14.00 26.57 13.63
CA SER A 232 15.06 26.12 14.54
C SER A 232 16.49 26.08 13.96
N GLY A 233 16.70 26.42 12.69
CA GLY A 233 17.98 26.17 12.00
C GLY A 233 18.26 24.67 11.74
N ASN A 234 19.34 24.37 11.02
CA ASN A 234 19.86 23.01 10.72
C ASN A 234 18.90 22.05 10.00
N LEU A 235 18.08 22.57 9.08
CA LEU A 235 17.11 21.78 8.32
C LEU A 235 17.76 20.62 7.54
N GLU A 236 18.98 20.82 7.04
CA GLU A 236 19.72 19.79 6.30
C GLU A 236 20.06 18.58 7.19
N ASP A 237 20.60 18.82 8.39
CA ASP A 237 20.92 17.74 9.33
C ASP A 237 19.66 17.01 9.80
N LYS A 238 18.59 17.76 10.09
CA LYS A 238 17.28 17.17 10.42
C LYS A 238 16.75 16.28 9.30
N LEU A 239 16.92 16.70 8.05
CA LEU A 239 16.55 15.91 6.88
C LEU A 239 17.38 14.63 6.79
N LYS A 240 18.70 14.71 6.93
CA LYS A 240 19.59 13.54 6.90
C LYS A 240 19.24 12.54 7.99
N ILE A 241 19.06 13.00 9.23
CA ILE A 241 18.69 12.15 10.36
C ILE A 241 17.33 11.49 10.12
N LYS A 242 16.32 12.26 9.71
CA LYS A 242 14.97 11.71 9.45
C LYS A 242 14.98 10.70 8.31
N THR A 243 15.66 11.01 7.21
CA THR A 243 15.85 10.08 6.08
C THR A 243 16.54 8.80 6.52
N GLY A 244 17.60 8.89 7.32
CA GLY A 244 18.28 7.71 7.87
C GLY A 244 17.37 6.84 8.73
N LYS A 245 16.53 7.46 9.58
CA LYS A 245 15.52 6.72 10.36
C LYS A 245 14.56 5.93 9.47
N ILE A 246 14.10 6.52 8.36
CA ILE A 246 13.18 5.86 7.43
C ILE A 246 13.86 4.75 6.66
N TRP A 247 15.11 4.97 6.24
CA TRP A 247 15.88 3.92 5.59
C TRP A 247 16.01 2.71 6.50
N VAL A 248 16.40 2.91 7.77
CA VAL A 248 16.50 1.83 8.76
C VAL A 248 15.14 1.15 9.00
N ALA A 249 14.05 1.93 9.09
CA ALA A 249 12.71 1.36 9.18
C ALA A 249 12.37 0.49 7.94
N GLY A 250 12.74 0.94 6.74
CA GLY A 250 12.60 0.19 5.50
C GLY A 250 13.34 -1.15 5.54
N GLU A 251 14.57 -1.19 6.03
CA GLU A 251 15.34 -2.44 6.17
C GLU A 251 14.67 -3.40 7.19
N ALA A 252 14.14 -2.89 8.30
CA ALA A 252 13.37 -3.70 9.27
C ALA A 252 12.09 -4.28 8.64
N PHE A 253 11.35 -3.48 7.86
CA PHE A 253 10.20 -3.96 7.11
C PHE A 253 10.57 -4.95 6.00
N GLN A 254 11.72 -4.79 5.35
CA GLN A 254 12.21 -5.75 4.37
C GLN A 254 12.47 -7.12 5.00
N VAL A 255 13.03 -7.17 6.22
CA VAL A 255 13.15 -8.42 7.00
C VAL A 255 11.77 -9.02 7.29
N LEU A 256 10.82 -8.22 7.79
CA LEU A 256 9.47 -8.68 8.08
C LEU A 256 8.77 -9.25 6.84
N PHE A 257 8.74 -8.49 5.74
CA PHE A 257 8.04 -8.91 4.54
C PHE A 257 8.71 -10.09 3.86
N SER A 258 10.05 -10.12 3.77
CA SER A 258 10.74 -11.31 3.26
C SER A 258 10.46 -12.55 4.10
N THR A 259 10.47 -12.44 5.44
CA THR A 259 10.11 -13.56 6.33
C THR A 259 8.68 -14.02 6.07
N MET A 260 7.74 -13.07 5.98
CA MET A 260 6.34 -13.37 5.69
C MET A 260 6.20 -14.12 4.36
N ARG A 261 6.86 -13.65 3.29
CA ARG A 261 6.82 -14.31 1.97
C ARG A 261 7.44 -15.71 2.00
N ILE A 262 8.56 -15.90 2.72
CA ILE A 262 9.18 -17.23 2.89
C ILE A 262 8.24 -18.16 3.66
N SER A 263 7.56 -17.67 4.70
CA SER A 263 6.62 -18.47 5.51
C SER A 263 5.36 -18.90 4.75
N GLU A 264 4.97 -18.14 3.73
CA GLU A 264 3.81 -18.40 2.86
C GLU A 264 4.18 -19.23 1.63
N ALA A 265 5.47 -19.44 1.35
CA ALA A 265 5.92 -20.17 0.17
C ALA A 265 5.52 -21.65 0.26
N SER A 266 5.09 -22.21 -0.87
CA SER A 266 4.72 -23.62 -1.02
C SER A 266 5.91 -24.60 -0.87
N GLY A 267 7.13 -24.08 -0.86
CA GLY A 267 8.34 -24.86 -0.62
C GLY A 267 9.61 -24.12 -1.02
N LYS A 268 10.70 -24.90 -1.19
CA LYS A 268 11.95 -24.40 -1.78
C LYS A 268 11.75 -24.12 -3.27
N GLY A 269 12.22 -22.98 -3.74
CA GLY A 269 12.19 -22.59 -5.15
C GLY A 269 12.49 -21.11 -5.33
N GLU A 270 12.45 -20.65 -6.58
CA GLU A 270 12.87 -19.29 -6.95
C GLU A 270 12.19 -18.19 -6.13
N TYR A 271 10.90 -18.35 -5.79
CA TYR A 271 10.17 -17.38 -4.97
C TYR A 271 10.73 -17.25 -3.55
N SER A 272 10.95 -18.38 -2.86
CA SER A 272 11.49 -18.37 -1.50
C SER A 272 12.97 -17.99 -1.47
N GLU A 273 13.75 -18.40 -2.48
CA GLU A 273 15.16 -18.02 -2.64
C GLU A 273 15.34 -16.52 -2.85
N LYS A 274 14.58 -15.89 -3.76
CA LYS A 274 14.65 -14.43 -3.97
C LYS A 274 14.27 -13.65 -2.70
N ASN A 275 13.26 -14.11 -1.96
CA ASN A 275 12.89 -13.46 -0.71
C ASN A 275 13.95 -13.65 0.39
N LEU A 276 14.63 -14.81 0.41
CA LEU A 276 15.77 -15.08 1.29
C LEU A 276 16.96 -14.17 0.97
N ASP A 277 17.28 -13.94 -0.31
CA ASP A 277 18.34 -13.02 -0.71
C ASP A 277 18.04 -11.58 -0.27
N LEU A 278 16.79 -11.15 -0.42
CA LEU A 278 16.35 -9.85 0.08
C LEU A 278 16.43 -9.75 1.61
N LEU A 279 16.10 -10.83 2.32
CA LEU A 279 16.25 -10.92 3.78
C LEU A 279 17.73 -10.79 4.18
N LYS A 280 18.62 -11.53 3.51
CA LYS A 280 20.08 -11.50 3.77
C LYS A 280 20.65 -10.10 3.58
N LYS A 281 20.25 -9.41 2.50
CA LYS A 281 20.67 -8.04 2.23
C LYS A 281 20.22 -7.09 3.35
N ALA A 282 18.94 -7.16 3.73
CA ALA A 282 18.41 -6.31 4.80
C ALA A 282 19.04 -6.62 6.16
N LEU A 283 19.27 -7.89 6.45
CA LEU A 283 19.95 -8.34 7.66
C LEU A 283 21.38 -7.80 7.76
N ALA A 284 22.15 -7.84 6.67
CA ALA A 284 23.49 -7.28 6.63
C ALA A 284 23.48 -5.75 6.86
N ASN A 285 22.51 -5.05 6.28
CA ASN A 285 22.30 -3.62 6.51
C ASN A 285 22.02 -3.34 7.99
N LEU A 286 21.07 -4.06 8.60
CA LEU A 286 20.72 -3.90 10.01
C LEU A 286 21.87 -4.26 10.96
N GLN A 287 22.68 -5.26 10.63
CA GLN A 287 23.90 -5.59 11.38
C GLN A 287 24.94 -4.45 11.36
N ASN A 288 24.99 -3.65 10.29
CA ASN A 288 25.82 -2.45 10.26
C ASN A 288 25.18 -1.31 11.06
N VAL A 289 23.85 -1.19 11.02
CA VAL A 289 23.11 -0.22 11.83
C VAL A 289 23.34 -0.47 13.32
N VAL A 290 23.22 -1.69 13.81
CA VAL A 290 23.29 -1.98 15.26
C VAL A 290 24.69 -1.69 15.85
N LYS A 291 25.75 -1.84 15.05
CA LYS A 291 27.12 -1.42 15.43
C LYS A 291 27.21 0.08 15.67
N ALA A 292 26.48 0.87 14.88
CA ALA A 292 26.44 2.32 15.03
C ALA A 292 25.44 2.72 16.12
N ILE A 293 24.24 2.13 16.14
CA ILE A 293 23.12 2.47 17.01
C ILE A 293 22.68 1.20 17.76
N PRO A 294 23.25 0.91 18.93
CA PRO A 294 22.80 -0.18 19.77
C PRO A 294 21.35 0.05 20.19
N ALA A 295 20.47 -0.91 19.91
CA ALA A 295 19.06 -0.84 20.24
C ALA A 295 18.58 -2.26 20.58
N GLY A 296 18.07 -2.46 21.80
CA GLY A 296 17.75 -3.80 22.30
C GLY A 296 16.68 -4.54 21.47
N ASN A 297 15.74 -3.81 20.85
CA ASN A 297 14.77 -4.40 19.93
C ASN A 297 15.39 -4.77 18.57
N LEU A 298 16.37 -4.00 18.09
CA LEU A 298 17.08 -4.30 16.85
C LEU A 298 17.94 -5.56 16.98
N ASP A 299 18.67 -5.71 18.08
CA ASP A 299 19.47 -6.92 18.34
C ASP A 299 18.60 -8.18 18.32
N LYS A 300 17.42 -8.13 18.97
CA LYS A 300 16.45 -9.23 18.96
C LYS A 300 15.89 -9.48 17.56
N LEU A 301 15.57 -8.42 16.80
CA LEU A 301 15.08 -8.55 15.42
C LEU A 301 16.12 -9.24 14.53
N ILE A 302 17.39 -8.83 14.64
CA ILE A 302 18.52 -9.44 13.93
C ILE A 302 18.66 -10.92 14.32
N ALA A 303 18.59 -11.24 15.62
CA ALA A 303 18.68 -12.61 16.10
C ALA A 303 17.55 -13.50 15.57
N ALA A 304 16.31 -13.01 15.53
CA ALA A 304 15.18 -13.72 14.96
C ALA A 304 15.34 -13.92 13.44
N ALA A 305 15.79 -12.88 12.71
CA ALA A 305 16.05 -12.95 11.28
C ALA A 305 17.20 -13.90 10.91
N LEU A 306 18.22 -14.01 11.76
CA LEU A 306 19.31 -14.98 11.59
C LEU A 306 18.83 -16.44 11.62
N LYS A 307 17.78 -16.75 12.40
CA LYS A 307 17.15 -18.09 12.39
C LYS A 307 16.59 -18.40 11.00
N VAL A 308 15.89 -17.44 10.39
CA VAL A 308 15.33 -17.57 9.02
C VAL A 308 16.44 -17.67 7.96
N ASN A 309 17.52 -16.92 8.14
CA ASN A 309 18.67 -16.97 7.23
C ASN A 309 19.35 -18.35 7.25
N ALA A 310 19.52 -18.94 8.44
CA ALA A 310 20.13 -20.25 8.61
C ALA A 310 19.21 -21.38 8.15
N ASP A 311 17.92 -21.29 8.49
CA ASP A 311 16.89 -22.23 8.06
C ASP A 311 15.63 -21.47 7.64
N PRO A 312 15.37 -21.34 6.32
CA PRO A 312 14.15 -20.72 5.81
C PRO A 312 12.87 -21.39 6.31
N GLY A 313 12.92 -22.68 6.69
CA GLY A 313 11.78 -23.40 7.26
C GLY A 313 11.31 -22.82 8.61
N SER A 314 12.20 -22.13 9.33
CA SER A 314 11.87 -21.49 10.60
C SER A 314 10.99 -20.23 10.47
N ALA A 315 10.85 -19.67 9.25
CA ALA A 315 10.17 -18.39 9.01
C ALA A 315 8.78 -18.30 9.65
N LYS A 316 7.97 -19.37 9.54
CA LYS A 316 6.63 -19.41 10.11
C LYS A 316 6.64 -19.34 11.64
N GLY A 317 7.61 -19.98 12.29
CA GLY A 317 7.73 -20.02 13.75
C GLY A 317 8.18 -18.70 14.37
N VAL A 318 8.93 -17.87 13.62
CA VAL A 318 9.47 -16.59 14.11
C VAL A 318 8.76 -15.37 13.53
N LEU A 319 7.76 -15.54 12.65
CA LEU A 319 7.10 -14.43 11.97
C LEU A 319 6.44 -13.45 12.93
N GLU A 320 5.69 -13.93 13.93
CA GLU A 320 5.02 -13.03 14.88
C GLU A 320 6.03 -12.31 15.78
N GLU A 321 7.11 -12.99 16.19
CA GLU A 321 8.25 -12.38 16.91
C GLU A 321 8.86 -11.24 16.06
N ILE A 322 9.19 -11.50 14.80
CA ILE A 322 9.76 -10.51 13.87
C ILE A 322 8.80 -9.34 13.64
N LYS A 323 7.50 -9.60 13.53
CA LYS A 323 6.47 -8.55 13.38
C LYS A 323 6.39 -7.66 14.62
N THR A 324 6.34 -8.24 15.82
CA THR A 324 6.32 -7.48 17.08
C THR A 324 7.61 -6.66 17.24
N LEU A 325 8.77 -7.26 16.98
CA LEU A 325 10.06 -6.58 17.09
C LEU A 325 10.24 -5.46 16.06
N THR A 326 9.78 -5.69 14.83
CA THR A 326 9.76 -4.64 13.80
C THR A 326 8.91 -3.45 14.24
N GLN A 327 7.72 -3.71 14.78
CA GLN A 327 6.85 -2.63 15.28
C GLN A 327 7.47 -1.88 16.45
N ALA A 328 8.00 -2.61 17.44
CA ALA A 328 8.66 -2.01 18.60
C ALA A 328 9.85 -1.14 18.18
N TYR A 329 10.70 -1.66 17.29
CA TYR A 329 11.89 -0.95 16.84
C TYR A 329 11.56 0.28 15.98
N VAL A 330 10.62 0.18 15.05
CA VAL A 330 10.23 1.35 14.23
C VAL A 330 9.61 2.44 15.10
N ASN A 331 8.79 2.08 16.09
CA ASN A 331 8.24 3.04 17.04
C ASN A 331 9.34 3.70 17.91
N GLU A 332 10.34 2.93 18.33
CA GLU A 332 11.51 3.44 19.07
C GLU A 332 12.30 4.46 18.24
N ILE A 333 12.52 4.15 16.95
CA ILE A 333 13.19 5.07 16.01
C ILE A 333 12.36 6.34 15.79
N ASP A 334 11.05 6.20 15.58
CA ASP A 334 10.14 7.33 15.35
C ASP A 334 10.13 8.28 16.56
N ALA A 335 10.00 7.71 17.76
CA ALA A 335 10.01 8.45 19.03
C ALA A 335 11.38 9.00 19.45
N SER A 336 12.49 8.47 18.90
CA SER A 336 13.84 8.91 19.26
C SER A 336 14.02 10.42 19.00
N PRO A 337 14.59 11.20 19.94
CA PRO A 337 14.77 12.62 19.71
C PRO A 337 15.72 12.88 18.54
N LEU A 338 15.34 13.81 17.66
CA LEU A 338 16.32 14.53 16.84
C LEU A 338 17.15 15.37 17.83
N PRO A 339 18.48 15.22 17.93
CA PRO A 339 19.42 14.92 16.86
C PRO A 339 20.32 13.69 17.13
N SER A 340 19.79 12.47 17.05
CA SER A 340 20.64 11.27 16.96
C SER A 340 21.43 11.28 15.64
N ALA A 341 22.60 11.93 15.65
CA ALA A 341 23.42 12.21 14.47
C ALA A 341 23.85 10.93 13.73
N LYS A 342 23.83 9.77 14.42
CA LYS A 342 24.15 8.47 13.84
C LYS A 342 23.19 8.03 12.74
N PHE A 343 21.95 8.55 12.70
CA PHE A 343 21.07 8.25 11.57
C PHE A 343 21.49 9.00 10.30
N ALA A 344 22.16 10.15 10.42
CA ALA A 344 22.57 10.95 9.25
C ALA A 344 23.62 10.26 8.37
N SER A 345 24.30 9.22 8.88
CA SER A 345 25.30 8.46 8.13
C SER A 345 24.71 7.33 7.27
N PHE A 346 23.42 7.04 7.39
CA PHE A 346 22.79 5.98 6.59
C PHE A 346 22.37 6.47 5.21
N PRO A 347 22.23 5.56 4.21
CA PRO A 347 21.99 5.92 2.83
C PRO A 347 20.84 6.92 2.65
N ILE A 348 21.14 7.95 1.87
CA ILE A 348 20.13 8.83 1.26
C ILE A 348 20.07 8.39 -0.20
N PRO A 349 19.19 7.44 -0.56
CA PRO A 349 19.03 7.08 -1.95
C PRO A 349 18.73 8.35 -2.75
N VAL A 350 19.64 8.66 -3.67
CA VAL A 350 19.54 9.81 -4.57
C VAL A 350 18.25 9.70 -5.36
N GLU A 351 17.63 10.85 -5.64
CA GLU A 351 16.33 11.04 -6.27
C GLU A 351 15.92 9.92 -7.24
N SER A 352 14.64 9.53 -7.13
CA SER A 352 14.01 8.50 -7.95
C SER A 352 14.39 8.61 -9.43
N SER A 353 14.53 7.47 -10.10
CA SER A 353 14.63 7.44 -11.56
C SER A 353 13.44 8.13 -12.24
N TYR A 354 12.31 8.27 -11.54
CA TYR A 354 11.13 9.00 -12.01
C TYR A 354 11.38 10.52 -12.12
N MET A 355 12.20 11.11 -11.24
CA MET A 355 12.64 12.51 -11.33
C MET A 355 13.71 12.73 -12.41
N ARG A 356 14.53 11.72 -12.74
CA ARG A 356 15.55 11.81 -13.81
C ARG A 356 14.97 11.85 -15.22
N ASN A 357 13.78 11.28 -15.44
CA ASN A 357 13.12 11.25 -16.75
C ASN A 357 12.26 12.51 -17.04
N LYS A 358 12.35 13.56 -16.21
CA LYS A 358 11.67 14.85 -16.40
C LYS A 358 12.62 16.01 -16.78
N LYS A 359 13.85 15.72 -17.20
CA LYS A 359 14.74 16.71 -17.84
C LYS A 359 14.69 16.61 -19.34
#